data_AF-A0A0K8P629-F1
#
_entry.id   AF-A0A0K8P629-F1
#
_cell.length_a   1.000
_cell.length_b   1.000
_cell.length_c   1.000
_cell.angle_alpha   90.00
_cell.angle_beta   90.00
_cell.angle_gamma   90.00
#
_symmetry.space_group_name_H-M   'P 1'
#
loop_
_entity.id
_entity.type
_entity.pdbx_description
1 polymer ?
#
loop_
_entity_poly.entity_id
_entity_poly.type
_entity_poly.pdbx_seq_one_letter_code
_entity_poly.pdbx_strand_id
1 'polypeptide(L)'
;MRIRPEAPGGPGAAASRRPDSSEPQRAASDAGRRRRQPCNLLHLIGRLAWTGTVATLALVGAPACAAADAAAAPAHPTLAALADEDQADRQPGPDGIDWARVAPRDAARRARVLELLREGQVRSEADHLNAALVFQHGETADDLRLAHALAQTARHINPESRAARWLAAASWDRLMMRLGQPQWYATQFVKRDGRWVLYPVNEAVVGDEERIATGARSLAAARAHAERMNAR
;
A
#
# COMPACT_ATOMS: atom_id res chain seq x y z
N MET A 1 17.57 -19.79 67.24
CA MET A 1 16.48 -20.63 66.70
C MET A 1 17.00 -21.26 65.41
N ARG A 2 17.39 -22.54 65.46
CA ARG A 2 17.95 -23.32 64.35
C ARG A 2 16.80 -23.99 63.60
N ILE A 3 16.77 -23.91 62.26
CA ILE A 3 16.37 -25.04 61.40
C ILE A 3 17.25 -24.98 60.13
N ARG A 4 17.90 -26.11 59.83
CA ARG A 4 18.64 -26.42 58.59
C ARG A 4 17.84 -27.51 57.82
N PRO A 5 18.20 -27.83 56.56
CA PRO A 5 17.29 -28.05 55.45
C PRO A 5 17.13 -29.52 55.04
N GLU A 6 16.20 -29.81 54.12
CA GLU A 6 16.23 -31.03 53.32
C GLU A 6 15.85 -30.79 51.85
N ALA A 7 16.59 -31.46 50.98
CA ALA A 7 16.36 -31.84 49.58
C ALA A 7 17.09 -33.20 49.40
N PRO A 8 17.00 -33.95 48.28
CA PRO A 8 16.01 -34.01 47.18
C PRO A 8 15.56 -35.47 46.88
N GLY A 9 14.62 -35.66 45.94
CA GLY A 9 14.32 -36.99 45.38
C GLY A 9 13.66 -36.92 43.99
N GLY A 10 14.36 -37.39 42.94
CA GLY A 10 13.77 -37.91 41.70
C GLY A 10 13.32 -39.37 41.87
N PRO A 11 13.05 -40.20 40.83
CA PRO A 11 13.32 -40.04 39.38
C PRO A 11 12.11 -40.39 38.46
N GLY A 12 12.28 -40.32 37.13
CA GLY A 12 11.30 -40.91 36.21
C GLY A 12 11.51 -40.58 34.73
N ALA A 13 12.43 -41.28 34.09
CA ALA A 13 12.66 -41.25 32.65
C ALA A 13 11.55 -42.00 31.87
N ALA A 14 11.17 -41.48 30.71
CA ALA A 14 10.57 -42.29 29.64
C ALA A 14 10.96 -41.74 28.27
N ALA A 15 11.99 -42.36 27.69
CA ALA A 15 12.31 -42.28 26.28
C ALA A 15 11.37 -43.20 25.49
N SER A 16 10.82 -42.73 24.37
CA SER A 16 10.34 -43.59 23.28
C SER A 16 10.75 -42.94 21.95
N ARG A 17 11.86 -43.44 21.38
CA ARG A 17 11.92 -44.34 20.20
C ARG A 17 11.24 -43.76 18.96
N ARG A 18 12.08 -43.23 18.06
CA ARG A 18 11.82 -43.16 16.62
C ARG A 18 11.77 -44.58 16.04
N PRO A 19 11.08 -44.77 14.91
CA PRO A 19 11.66 -45.50 13.81
C PRO A 19 11.87 -44.61 12.58
N ASP A 20 13.07 -44.71 12.07
CA ASP A 20 13.50 -44.37 10.72
C ASP A 20 12.94 -45.42 9.75
N SER A 21 12.47 -44.96 8.59
CA SER A 21 12.33 -45.80 7.39
C SER A 21 12.44 -44.91 6.16
N SER A 22 13.68 -44.63 5.79
CA SER A 22 14.12 -44.57 4.40
C SER A 22 13.71 -45.84 3.65
N GLU A 23 13.17 -45.73 2.42
CA GLU A 23 13.61 -46.38 1.15
C GLU A 23 12.54 -46.33 0.02
N PRO A 24 12.81 -46.69 -1.27
CA PRO A 24 12.90 -45.72 -2.36
C PRO A 24 12.00 -45.97 -3.61
N GLN A 25 12.16 -45.05 -4.58
CA GLN A 25 11.87 -45.07 -6.02
C GLN A 25 11.24 -46.32 -6.69
N ARG A 26 10.27 -46.08 -7.60
CA ARG A 26 10.33 -46.25 -9.09
C ARG A 26 8.93 -46.53 -9.66
N ALA A 27 8.55 -45.82 -10.73
CA ALA A 27 8.13 -46.39 -12.01
C ALA A 27 7.68 -45.29 -12.97
N ALA A 28 8.47 -45.10 -14.03
CA ALA A 28 8.06 -44.48 -15.27
C ALA A 28 7.37 -45.52 -16.16
N SER A 29 6.35 -45.12 -16.91
CA SER A 29 5.90 -45.63 -18.22
C SER A 29 4.60 -44.88 -18.56
N ASP A 30 4.17 -44.60 -19.78
CA ASP A 30 4.58 -45.07 -21.10
C ASP A 30 4.06 -44.07 -22.17
N ALA A 31 4.57 -44.27 -23.37
CA ALA A 31 4.46 -43.58 -24.63
C ALA A 31 3.04 -43.29 -25.17
N GLY A 32 3.01 -42.25 -26.02
CA GLY A 32 1.87 -41.94 -26.88
C GLY A 32 2.24 -41.12 -28.10
N ARG A 33 3.43 -41.33 -28.69
CA ARG A 33 3.82 -40.73 -29.98
C ARG A 33 3.24 -41.56 -31.11
N ARG A 34 2.36 -41.00 -31.96
CA ARG A 34 2.08 -41.56 -33.28
C ARG A 34 2.34 -40.53 -34.38
N ARG A 35 3.16 -40.95 -35.35
CA ARG A 35 3.56 -40.21 -36.54
C ARG A 35 2.93 -40.86 -37.77
N ARG A 36 2.40 -39.99 -38.65
CA ARG A 36 2.47 -39.93 -40.13
C ARG A 36 1.55 -40.82 -41.01
N GLN A 37 0.65 -40.10 -41.71
CA GLN A 37 0.43 -39.95 -43.18
C GLN A 37 0.02 -41.17 -44.04
N PRO A 38 -0.41 -41.02 -45.33
CA PRO A 38 -1.01 -39.89 -46.10
C PRO A 38 -2.27 -40.33 -46.91
N CYS A 39 -2.93 -39.43 -47.67
CA CYS A 39 -3.61 -39.79 -48.95
C CYS A 39 -4.01 -38.55 -49.78
N ASN A 40 -3.48 -38.49 -51.02
CA ASN A 40 -3.98 -37.98 -52.32
C ASN A 40 -4.99 -36.80 -52.36
N LEU A 41 -4.67 -35.66 -52.99
CA LEU A 41 -4.58 -35.40 -54.45
C LEU A 41 -5.94 -35.49 -55.18
N LEU A 42 -6.62 -34.36 -55.41
CA LEU A 42 -6.96 -33.78 -56.74
C LEU A 42 -7.95 -32.59 -56.60
N HIS A 43 -7.65 -31.52 -57.35
CA HIS A 43 -8.48 -30.43 -57.91
C HIS A 43 -9.78 -29.96 -57.23
N LEU A 44 -9.90 -28.63 -57.03
CA LEU A 44 -10.75 -27.78 -57.88
C LEU A 44 -10.46 -26.29 -57.63
N ILE A 45 -10.23 -25.56 -58.73
CA ILE A 45 -10.02 -24.12 -58.77
C ILE A 45 -11.37 -23.43 -58.49
N GLY A 46 -11.43 -22.61 -57.45
CA GLY A 46 -12.56 -21.72 -57.17
C GLY A 46 -12.05 -20.33 -56.84
N ARG A 47 -12.18 -19.40 -57.80
CA ARG A 47 -11.94 -17.97 -57.60
C ARG A 47 -12.96 -17.42 -56.60
N LEU A 48 -12.54 -17.14 -55.37
CA LEU A 48 -13.29 -16.25 -54.49
C LEU A 48 -12.53 -14.94 -54.36
N ALA A 49 -13.16 -13.88 -54.87
CA ALA A 49 -12.73 -12.51 -54.71
C ALA A 49 -12.59 -12.20 -53.21
N TRP A 50 -11.38 -11.87 -52.79
CA TRP A 50 -11.12 -11.35 -51.45
C TRP A 50 -11.64 -9.92 -51.41
N THR A 51 -12.92 -9.72 -51.09
CA THR A 51 -13.41 -8.41 -50.68
C THR A 51 -12.85 -8.14 -49.30
N GLY A 52 -11.63 -7.59 -49.28
CA GLY A 52 -10.97 -7.14 -48.06
C GLY A 52 -11.73 -5.96 -47.47
N THR A 53 -12.66 -6.21 -46.57
CA THR A 53 -13.16 -5.18 -45.67
C THR A 53 -12.12 -5.02 -44.57
N VAL A 54 -11.18 -4.10 -44.77
CA VAL A 54 -10.35 -3.60 -43.67
C VAL A 54 -11.30 -2.83 -42.76
N ALA A 55 -11.75 -3.47 -41.68
CA ALA A 55 -12.42 -2.76 -40.59
C ALA A 55 -11.38 -1.86 -39.93
N THR A 56 -11.30 -0.61 -40.37
CA THR A 56 -10.59 0.45 -39.67
C THR A 56 -11.26 0.60 -38.31
N LEU A 57 -10.63 0.04 -37.28
CA LEU A 57 -10.94 0.36 -35.91
C LEU A 57 -10.57 1.84 -35.73
N ALA A 58 -11.53 2.73 -35.95
CA ALA A 58 -11.39 4.14 -35.63
C ALA A 58 -11.13 4.21 -34.12
N LEU A 59 -9.87 4.43 -33.75
CA LEU A 59 -9.48 4.84 -32.42
C LEU A 59 -10.14 6.19 -32.19
N VAL A 60 -11.34 6.20 -31.62
CA VAL A 60 -11.98 7.43 -31.14
C VAL A 60 -11.04 7.94 -30.05
N GLY A 61 -10.23 8.94 -30.40
CA GLY A 61 -9.34 9.59 -29.46
C GLY A 61 -10.17 10.13 -28.31
N ALA A 62 -10.01 9.55 -27.13
CA ALA A 62 -10.55 10.15 -25.91
C ALA A 62 -9.95 11.55 -25.78
N PRO A 63 -10.75 12.58 -25.46
CA PRO A 63 -10.26 13.94 -25.42
C PRO A 63 -9.30 14.09 -24.25
N ALA A 64 -8.04 14.40 -24.54
CA ALA A 64 -7.03 14.74 -23.54
C ALA A 64 -7.45 15.92 -22.64
N CYS A 65 -8.46 16.72 -23.05
CA CYS A 65 -8.99 17.83 -22.28
C CYS A 65 -9.63 17.44 -20.94
N ALA A 66 -10.16 16.22 -20.78
CA ALA A 66 -10.86 15.85 -19.54
C ALA A 66 -9.90 15.68 -18.34
N ALA A 67 -8.65 15.23 -18.58
CA ALA A 67 -7.68 15.01 -17.51
C ALA A 67 -7.06 16.33 -17.01
N ALA A 68 -6.83 17.29 -17.91
CA ALA A 68 -6.30 18.61 -17.54
C ALA A 68 -7.27 19.41 -16.66
N ASP A 69 -8.58 19.27 -16.90
CA ASP A 69 -9.62 19.97 -16.13
C ASP A 69 -9.75 19.41 -14.70
N ALA A 70 -9.60 18.09 -14.53
CA ALA A 70 -9.61 17.45 -13.21
C ALA A 70 -8.39 17.80 -12.33
N ALA A 71 -7.25 18.14 -12.94
CA ALA A 71 -6.06 18.59 -12.21
C ALA A 71 -6.14 20.05 -11.76
N ALA A 72 -6.89 20.90 -12.47
CA ALA A 72 -7.02 22.33 -12.17
C ALA A 72 -8.32 22.68 -11.39
N ALA A 73 -9.27 21.75 -11.27
CA ALA A 73 -10.51 21.96 -10.56
C ALA A 73 -10.29 22.19 -9.06
N PRO A 74 -10.97 23.17 -8.44
CA PRO A 74 -10.87 23.40 -7.00
C PRO A 74 -11.46 22.21 -6.23
N ALA A 75 -11.01 22.04 -4.98
CA ALA A 75 -11.56 21.04 -4.09
C ALA A 75 -13.05 21.29 -3.81
N HIS A 76 -13.81 20.21 -3.68
CA HIS A 76 -15.13 20.21 -3.11
C HIS A 76 -15.07 20.83 -1.71
N PRO A 77 -15.90 21.86 -1.41
CA PRO A 77 -15.74 22.68 -0.20
C PRO A 77 -15.82 21.85 1.09
N THR A 78 -16.67 20.82 1.11
CA THR A 78 -16.72 19.89 2.25
C THR A 78 -15.43 19.08 2.41
N LEU A 79 -14.80 18.59 1.34
CA LEU A 79 -13.55 17.81 1.48
C LEU A 79 -12.41 18.69 1.97
N ALA A 80 -12.33 19.93 1.47
CA ALA A 80 -11.37 20.91 1.95
C ALA A 80 -11.56 21.18 3.45
N ALA A 81 -12.79 21.46 3.88
CA ALA A 81 -13.10 21.71 5.30
C ALA A 81 -12.76 20.50 6.19
N LEU A 82 -13.09 19.27 5.77
CA LEU A 82 -12.76 18.05 6.52
C LEU A 82 -11.24 17.87 6.68
N ALA A 83 -10.47 18.14 5.63
CA ALA A 83 -9.01 18.06 5.66
C ALA A 83 -8.39 19.17 6.53
N ASP A 84 -8.92 20.40 6.44
CA ASP A 84 -8.47 21.53 7.26
C ASP A 84 -8.74 21.27 8.75
N GLU A 85 -9.93 20.79 9.09
CA GLU A 85 -10.29 20.41 10.46
C GLU A 85 -9.46 19.23 10.98
N ASP A 86 -9.20 18.24 10.12
CA ASP A 86 -8.27 17.15 10.44
C ASP A 86 -6.92 17.76 10.80
N GLN A 87 -6.29 18.54 9.92
CA GLN A 87 -4.96 19.10 10.18
C GLN A 87 -4.93 20.07 11.37
N ALA A 88 -6.00 20.84 11.61
CA ALA A 88 -6.14 21.71 12.77
C ALA A 88 -6.06 20.93 14.09
N ASP A 89 -6.69 19.76 14.16
CA ASP A 89 -6.65 18.88 15.34
C ASP A 89 -5.22 18.35 15.64
N ARG A 90 -4.26 18.46 14.70
CA ARG A 90 -2.85 18.01 14.86
C ARG A 90 -1.85 19.15 15.15
N GLN A 91 -2.28 20.42 15.07
CA GLN A 91 -1.40 21.58 15.30
C GLN A 91 -0.69 21.60 16.66
N PRO A 92 -1.28 21.11 17.78
CA PRO A 92 -0.58 21.02 19.06
C PRO A 92 0.67 20.11 19.05
N GLY A 93 0.88 19.31 18.00
CA GLY A 93 1.96 18.35 17.92
C GLY A 93 1.64 17.03 18.63
N PRO A 94 2.43 15.97 18.38
CA PRO A 94 2.05 14.60 18.72
C PRO A 94 1.85 14.33 20.22
N ASP A 95 2.54 15.07 21.10
CA ASP A 95 2.40 14.94 22.55
C ASP A 95 1.28 15.85 23.14
N GLY A 96 0.70 16.75 22.33
CA GLY A 96 -0.33 17.70 22.75
C GLY A 96 -1.75 17.41 22.22
N ILE A 97 -1.94 16.30 21.50
CA ILE A 97 -3.24 15.94 20.91
C ILE A 97 -4.15 15.29 21.96
N ASP A 98 -5.34 15.86 22.14
CA ASP A 98 -6.42 15.23 22.90
C ASP A 98 -7.12 14.15 22.06
N TRP A 99 -6.63 12.92 22.15
CA TRP A 99 -7.16 11.79 21.39
C TRP A 99 -8.61 11.43 21.75
N ALA A 100 -9.08 11.73 22.96
CA ALA A 100 -10.47 11.49 23.35
C ALA A 100 -11.44 12.38 22.55
N ARG A 101 -10.98 13.56 22.13
CA ARG A 101 -11.71 14.47 21.26
C ARG A 101 -11.45 14.20 19.78
N VAL A 102 -10.22 13.90 19.41
CA VAL A 102 -9.79 13.81 18.00
C VAL A 102 -10.21 12.50 17.35
N ALA A 103 -10.09 11.36 18.03
CA ALA A 103 -10.47 10.06 17.47
C ALA A 103 -11.93 9.98 16.97
N PRO A 104 -12.96 10.41 17.74
CA PRO A 104 -14.33 10.40 17.23
C PRO A 104 -14.55 11.37 16.05
N ARG A 105 -13.81 12.49 16.00
CA ARG A 105 -13.86 13.41 14.86
C ARG A 105 -13.24 12.80 13.60
N ASP A 106 -12.13 12.10 13.73
CA ASP A 106 -11.51 11.37 12.62
C ASP A 106 -12.46 10.32 12.06
N ALA A 107 -13.15 9.57 12.91
CA ALA A 107 -14.16 8.60 12.49
C ALA A 107 -15.33 9.27 11.74
N ALA A 108 -15.85 10.40 12.26
CA ALA A 108 -16.92 11.16 11.60
C ALA A 108 -16.48 11.73 10.24
N ARG A 109 -15.25 12.25 10.14
CA ARG A 109 -14.68 12.74 8.88
C ARG A 109 -14.57 11.62 7.86
N ARG A 110 -14.04 10.45 8.24
CA ARG A 110 -13.97 9.28 7.34
C ARG A 110 -15.36 8.85 6.86
N ALA A 111 -16.35 8.81 7.75
CA ALA A 111 -17.72 8.51 7.38
C ALA A 111 -18.26 9.51 6.33
N ARG A 112 -18.03 10.81 6.52
CA ARG A 112 -18.46 11.84 5.56
C ARG A 112 -17.75 11.73 4.21
N VAL A 113 -16.45 11.42 4.21
CA VAL A 113 -15.71 11.18 2.95
C VAL A 113 -16.27 9.96 2.19
N LEU A 114 -16.66 8.89 2.89
CA LEU A 114 -17.28 7.72 2.25
C LEU A 114 -18.62 8.03 1.59
N GLU A 115 -19.44 8.89 2.21
CA GLU A 115 -20.68 9.38 1.59
C GLU A 115 -20.38 10.12 0.29
N LEU A 116 -19.44 11.08 0.32
CA LEU A 116 -19.04 11.85 -0.87
C LEU A 116 -18.45 10.96 -1.98
N LEU A 117 -17.73 9.90 -1.62
CA LEU A 117 -17.25 8.89 -2.57
C LEU A 117 -18.41 8.15 -3.24
N ARG A 118 -19.42 7.71 -2.47
CA ARG A 118 -20.61 7.02 -2.99
C ARG A 118 -21.48 7.92 -3.88
N GLU A 119 -21.52 9.21 -3.57
CA GLU A 119 -22.21 10.25 -4.32
C GLU A 119 -21.44 10.70 -5.58
N GLY A 120 -20.24 10.16 -5.83
CA GLY A 120 -19.40 10.53 -6.97
C GLY A 120 -18.85 11.95 -6.90
N GLN A 121 -18.74 12.55 -5.71
CA GLN A 121 -18.29 13.93 -5.51
C GLN A 121 -16.77 14.08 -5.43
N VAL A 122 -16.03 13.00 -5.20
CA VAL A 122 -14.55 13.01 -5.19
C VAL A 122 -14.04 12.84 -6.62
N ARG A 123 -13.61 13.92 -7.28
CA ARG A 123 -13.34 13.92 -8.72
C ARG A 123 -12.02 14.59 -9.11
N SER A 124 -11.67 15.69 -8.46
CA SER A 124 -10.45 16.44 -8.77
C SER A 124 -9.23 15.85 -8.04
N GLU A 125 -8.03 16.26 -8.46
CA GLU A 125 -6.83 15.93 -7.69
C GLU A 125 -6.95 16.39 -6.23
N ALA A 126 -7.43 17.62 -6.00
CA ALA A 126 -7.56 18.17 -4.67
C ALA A 126 -8.60 17.40 -3.82
N ASP A 127 -9.68 16.92 -4.42
CA ASP A 127 -10.66 16.05 -3.74
C ASP A 127 -10.01 14.76 -3.26
N HIS A 128 -9.30 14.08 -4.17
CA HIS A 128 -8.61 12.83 -3.86
C HIS A 128 -7.52 13.03 -2.81
N LEU A 129 -6.77 14.13 -2.89
CA LEU A 129 -5.72 14.47 -1.94
C LEU A 129 -6.30 14.72 -0.53
N ASN A 130 -7.36 15.51 -0.43
CA ASN A 130 -8.04 15.81 0.84
C ASN A 130 -8.66 14.55 1.45
N ALA A 131 -9.33 13.74 0.63
CA ALA A 131 -9.89 12.46 1.07
C ALA A 131 -8.78 11.51 1.55
N ALA A 132 -7.67 11.40 0.82
CA ALA A 132 -6.52 10.61 1.21
C ALA A 132 -5.92 11.08 2.54
N LEU A 133 -5.85 12.39 2.77
CA LEU A 133 -5.30 12.96 4.00
C LEU A 133 -6.16 12.61 5.22
N VAL A 134 -7.48 12.64 5.10
CA VAL A 134 -8.40 12.19 6.16
C VAL A 134 -8.23 10.69 6.43
N PHE A 135 -8.17 9.87 5.38
CA PHE A 135 -8.00 8.41 5.53
C PHE A 135 -6.61 8.00 6.00
N GLN A 136 -5.61 8.86 5.80
CA GLN A 136 -4.24 8.59 6.24
C GLN A 136 -4.13 8.41 7.77
N HIS A 137 -5.07 9.00 8.52
CA HIS A 137 -5.20 8.88 9.98
C HIS A 137 -6.17 7.77 10.41
N GLY A 138 -6.55 6.87 9.50
CA GLY A 138 -7.37 5.72 9.81
C GLY A 138 -6.70 4.68 10.73
N GLU A 139 -7.53 3.89 11.38
CA GLU A 139 -7.10 2.93 12.40
C GLU A 139 -6.91 1.53 11.82
N THR A 140 -7.55 1.23 10.70
CA THR A 140 -7.57 -0.10 10.09
C THR A 140 -6.64 -0.20 8.87
N ALA A 141 -6.31 -1.43 8.47
CA ALA A 141 -5.60 -1.64 7.21
C ALA A 141 -6.43 -1.19 6.00
N ASP A 142 -7.75 -1.31 6.06
CA ASP A 142 -8.64 -0.91 4.96
C ASP A 142 -8.70 0.62 4.80
N ASP A 143 -8.73 1.36 5.91
CA ASP A 143 -8.62 2.83 5.85
C ASP A 143 -7.33 3.26 5.15
N LEU A 144 -6.21 2.62 5.50
CA LEU A 144 -4.89 2.95 4.95
C LEU A 144 -4.73 2.51 3.49
N ARG A 145 -5.36 1.39 3.08
CA ARG A 145 -5.45 1.00 1.67
C ARG A 145 -6.23 2.04 0.87
N LEU A 146 -7.35 2.53 1.41
CA LEU A 146 -8.14 3.57 0.76
C LEU A 146 -7.37 4.89 0.70
N ALA A 147 -6.67 5.29 1.77
CA ALA A 147 -5.77 6.44 1.77
C ALA A 147 -4.74 6.35 0.64
N HIS A 148 -4.10 5.19 0.50
CA HIS A 148 -3.10 4.95 -0.53
C HIS A 148 -3.70 4.99 -1.94
N ALA A 149 -4.84 4.34 -2.16
CA ALA A 149 -5.52 4.36 -3.44
C ALA A 149 -5.91 5.80 -3.87
N LEU A 150 -6.48 6.59 -2.94
CA LEU A 150 -6.85 7.98 -3.19
C LEU A 150 -5.61 8.85 -3.49
N ALA A 151 -4.52 8.70 -2.73
CA ALA A 151 -3.28 9.42 -2.97
C ALA A 151 -2.64 9.05 -4.32
N GLN A 152 -2.73 7.78 -4.72
CA GLN A 152 -2.28 7.31 -6.03
C GLN A 152 -3.11 7.91 -7.17
N THR A 153 -4.44 8.01 -6.99
CA THR A 153 -5.32 8.67 -7.96
C THR A 153 -4.99 10.16 -8.07
N ALA A 154 -4.84 10.88 -6.94
CA ALA A 154 -4.40 12.28 -6.94
C ALA A 154 -3.07 12.45 -7.70
N ARG A 155 -2.09 11.58 -7.42
CA ARG A 155 -0.78 11.57 -8.11
C ARG A 155 -0.89 11.27 -9.60
N HIS A 156 -1.85 10.43 -10.01
CA HIS A 156 -2.08 10.14 -11.42
C HIS A 156 -2.71 11.34 -12.15
N ILE A 157 -3.65 12.03 -11.53
CA ILE A 157 -4.30 13.23 -12.08
C ILE A 157 -3.28 14.39 -12.19
N ASN A 158 -2.46 14.60 -11.16
CA ASN A 158 -1.40 15.61 -11.16
C ASN A 158 -0.05 15.01 -10.72
N PRO A 159 0.77 14.50 -11.66
CA PRO A 159 2.08 13.93 -11.36
C PRO A 159 3.05 14.91 -10.69
N GLU A 160 2.88 16.21 -10.95
CA GLU A 160 3.71 17.29 -10.41
C GLU A 160 3.33 17.67 -8.97
N SER A 161 2.16 17.22 -8.47
CA SER A 161 1.73 17.44 -7.09
C SER A 161 2.67 16.75 -6.09
N ARG A 162 3.56 17.55 -5.48
CA ARG A 162 4.47 17.08 -4.43
C ARG A 162 3.71 16.51 -3.23
N ALA A 163 2.55 17.10 -2.89
CA ALA A 163 1.71 16.63 -1.81
C ALA A 163 1.15 15.24 -2.11
N ALA A 164 0.62 15.01 -3.32
CA ALA A 164 0.12 13.69 -3.72
C ALA A 164 1.23 12.63 -3.76
N ARG A 165 2.42 12.97 -4.28
CA ARG A 165 3.58 12.08 -4.28
C ARG A 165 3.99 11.67 -2.87
N TRP A 166 4.07 12.63 -1.95
CA TRP A 166 4.47 12.37 -0.57
C TRP A 166 3.40 11.56 0.17
N LEU A 167 2.13 11.90 -0.01
CA LEU A 167 1.03 11.20 0.65
C LEU A 167 0.88 9.77 0.17
N ALA A 168 1.16 9.49 -1.11
CA ALA A 168 1.22 8.12 -1.62
C ALA A 168 2.32 7.28 -0.94
N ALA A 169 3.50 7.86 -0.74
CA ALA A 169 4.60 7.21 -0.01
C ALA A 169 4.27 7.03 1.48
N ALA A 170 3.73 8.06 2.13
CA ALA A 170 3.41 8.05 3.54
C ALA A 170 2.27 7.08 3.90
N SER A 171 1.29 6.96 3.00
CA SER A 171 0.16 6.04 3.18
C SER A 171 0.57 4.59 3.00
N TRP A 172 1.47 4.32 2.06
CA TRP A 172 2.10 3.02 1.92
C TRP A 172 2.87 2.63 3.18
N ASP A 173 3.74 3.49 3.68
CA ASP A 173 4.54 3.19 4.87
C ASP A 173 3.67 2.96 6.12
N ARG A 174 2.58 3.71 6.29
CA ARG A 174 1.61 3.46 7.38
C ARG A 174 0.89 2.13 7.21
N LEU A 175 0.51 1.76 5.99
CA LEU A 175 -0.06 0.46 5.72
C LEU A 175 0.95 -0.66 6.08
N MET A 176 2.22 -0.52 5.71
CA MET A 176 3.26 -1.49 6.09
C MET A 176 3.39 -1.62 7.59
N MET A 177 3.45 -0.49 8.31
CA MET A 177 3.46 -0.49 9.78
C MET A 177 2.25 -1.19 10.38
N ARG A 178 1.04 -0.91 9.86
CA ARG A 178 -0.20 -1.54 10.32
C ARG A 178 -0.17 -3.05 10.15
N LEU A 179 0.51 -3.52 9.10
CA LEU A 179 0.70 -4.93 8.79
C LEU A 179 1.93 -5.55 9.49
N GLY A 180 2.63 -4.79 10.35
CA GLY A 180 3.84 -5.25 11.04
C GLY A 180 5.06 -5.42 10.12
N GLN A 181 5.03 -4.84 8.92
CA GLN A 181 6.09 -4.92 7.92
C GLN A 181 7.01 -3.69 7.98
N PRO A 182 8.29 -3.79 7.60
CA PRO A 182 9.16 -2.63 7.43
C PRO A 182 8.60 -1.66 6.35
N GLN A 183 8.75 -0.37 6.60
CA GLN A 183 8.37 0.69 5.66
C GLN A 183 9.37 0.83 4.51
N TRP A 184 9.04 1.53 3.44
CA TRP A 184 9.89 1.65 2.25
C TRP A 184 10.48 3.06 2.12
N TYR A 185 9.66 4.09 2.33
CA TYR A 185 9.98 5.48 2.03
C TYR A 185 10.48 6.29 3.23
N ALA A 186 10.62 5.65 4.40
CA ALA A 186 11.15 6.25 5.62
C ALA A 186 10.35 7.49 6.10
N THR A 187 9.04 7.47 5.92
CA THR A 187 8.14 8.58 6.29
C THR A 187 7.63 8.49 7.73
N GLN A 188 7.70 7.32 8.36
CA GLN A 188 7.03 7.05 9.63
C GLN A 188 7.98 6.88 10.80
N PHE A 189 7.58 7.47 11.93
CA PHE A 189 8.30 7.50 13.18
C PHE A 189 7.38 6.99 14.28
N VAL A 190 7.95 6.27 15.25
CA VAL A 190 7.22 5.72 16.40
C VAL A 190 7.93 6.08 17.69
N LYS A 191 7.16 6.22 18.77
CA LYS A 191 7.72 6.38 20.11
C LYS A 191 8.02 5.00 20.70
N ARG A 192 9.27 4.73 21.06
CA ARG A 192 9.72 3.53 21.79
C ARG A 192 10.51 3.97 23.00
N ASP A 193 10.16 3.47 24.17
CA ASP A 193 10.78 3.84 25.45
C ASP A 193 10.88 5.36 25.65
N GLY A 194 9.80 6.07 25.30
CA GLY A 194 9.72 7.52 25.40
C GLY A 194 10.45 8.31 24.31
N ARG A 195 11.17 7.65 23.39
CA ARG A 195 11.96 8.30 22.33
C ARG A 195 11.36 8.07 20.95
N TRP A 196 11.37 9.09 20.12
CA TRP A 196 11.06 9.01 18.70
C TRP A 196 12.17 8.24 17.95
N VAL A 197 11.79 7.19 17.25
CA VAL A 197 12.69 6.43 16.37
C VAL A 197 12.06 6.29 14.99
N LEU A 198 12.90 6.24 13.96
CA LEU A 198 12.46 5.86 12.62
C LEU A 198 11.97 4.40 12.66
N TYR A 199 10.75 4.15 12.19
CA TYR A 199 10.24 2.77 12.13
C TYR A 199 11.08 1.93 11.14
N PRO A 200 11.30 0.61 11.34
CA PRO A 200 12.17 -0.19 10.49
C PRO A 200 11.91 0.02 8.99
N VAL A 201 12.98 0.22 8.22
CA VAL A 201 12.93 0.45 6.76
C VAL A 201 13.47 -0.78 6.06
N ASN A 202 12.78 -1.27 5.02
CA ASN A 202 13.38 -2.20 4.08
C ASN A 202 14.28 -1.40 3.11
N GLU A 203 15.58 -1.43 3.35
CA GLU A 203 16.54 -0.61 2.59
C GLU A 203 16.82 -1.17 1.19
N ALA A 204 16.42 -2.40 0.91
CA ALA A 204 16.69 -3.09 -0.35
C ALA A 204 15.65 -2.83 -1.46
N VAL A 205 14.50 -2.22 -1.14
CA VAL A 205 13.37 -2.08 -2.10
C VAL A 205 13.28 -0.72 -2.76
N VAL A 206 13.68 0.36 -2.08
CA VAL A 206 13.59 1.74 -2.58
C VAL A 206 14.90 2.47 -2.28
N GLY A 207 15.51 3.06 -3.31
CA GLY A 207 16.72 3.88 -3.19
C GLY A 207 16.42 5.32 -2.75
N ASP A 208 17.44 6.05 -2.30
CA ASP A 208 17.26 7.44 -1.84
C ASP A 208 16.80 8.41 -2.94
N GLU A 209 17.20 8.18 -4.20
CA GLU A 209 16.72 8.97 -5.34
C GLU A 209 15.18 8.88 -5.46
N GLU A 210 14.63 7.67 -5.36
CA GLU A 210 13.18 7.46 -5.40
C GLU A 210 12.47 8.02 -4.16
N ARG A 211 13.06 7.88 -2.96
CA ARG A 211 12.51 8.54 -1.75
C ARG A 211 12.42 10.05 -1.93
N ILE A 212 13.46 10.67 -2.49
CA ILE A 212 13.48 12.11 -2.71
C ILE A 212 12.47 12.50 -3.80
N ALA A 213 12.32 11.70 -4.86
CA ALA A 213 11.36 11.94 -5.93
C ALA A 213 9.90 11.93 -5.43
N THR A 214 9.58 11.09 -4.43
CA THR A 214 8.26 11.13 -3.77
C THR A 214 8.08 12.33 -2.84
N GLY A 215 9.13 13.11 -2.58
CA GLY A 215 9.11 14.22 -1.62
C GLY A 215 9.42 13.79 -0.17
N ALA A 216 9.73 12.50 0.06
CA ALA A 216 10.25 12.02 1.32
C ALA A 216 11.74 12.41 1.52
N ARG A 217 12.31 12.00 2.65
CA ARG A 217 13.72 12.25 2.97
C ARG A 217 14.58 11.10 2.47
N SER A 218 15.86 11.36 2.22
CA SER A 218 16.85 10.28 2.17
C SER A 218 16.87 9.52 3.50
N LEU A 219 17.34 8.28 3.49
CA LEU A 219 17.35 7.46 4.70
C LEU A 219 18.22 8.09 5.81
N ALA A 220 19.39 8.62 5.46
CA ALA A 220 20.25 9.34 6.39
C ALA A 220 19.55 10.57 7.00
N ALA A 221 18.84 11.36 6.19
CA ALA A 221 18.10 12.53 6.66
C ALA A 221 16.87 12.16 7.51
N ALA A 222 16.23 11.02 7.25
CA ALA A 222 15.15 10.48 8.08
C ALA A 222 15.67 10.04 9.46
N ARG A 223 16.80 9.33 9.53
CA ARG A 223 17.45 8.97 10.80
C ARG A 223 17.85 10.22 11.60
N ALA A 224 18.47 11.21 10.95
CA ALA A 224 18.80 12.48 11.60
C ALA A 224 17.53 13.25 12.05
N HIS A 225 16.40 13.09 11.36
CA HIS A 225 15.15 13.69 11.79
C HIS A 225 14.63 13.08 13.09
N ALA A 226 14.70 11.76 13.24
CA ALA A 226 14.34 11.09 14.50
C ALA A 226 15.14 11.64 15.68
N GLU A 227 16.45 11.85 15.51
CA GLU A 227 17.28 12.48 16.56
C GLU A 227 16.81 13.89 16.91
N ARG A 228 16.48 14.72 15.90
CA ARG A 228 15.96 16.08 16.13
C ARG A 228 14.60 16.09 16.83
N MET A 229 13.77 15.07 16.66
CA MET A 229 12.49 14.96 17.36
C MET A 229 12.66 14.70 18.86
N ASN A 230 13.80 14.12 19.28
CA ASN A 230 14.12 13.86 20.69
C ASN A 230 14.87 15.02 21.38
N ALA A 231 15.32 16.01 20.61
CA ALA A 231 16.08 17.15 21.12
C ALA A 231 15.19 18.32 21.60
N ARG A 232 13.88 18.09 21.72
CA ARG A 232 12.86 19.09 22.05
C ARG A 232 12.30 18.85 23.43
#